data_AF-A0A0P6YKF2-F1
#
_entry.id   AF-A0A0P6YKF2-F1
#
_cell.length_a   1.000
_cell.length_b   1.000
_cell.length_c   1.000
_cell.angle_alpha   90.00
_cell.angle_beta   90.00
_cell.angle_gamma   90.00
#
_symmetry.space_group_name_H-M   'P 1'
#
loop_
_entity.id
_entity.type
_entity.pdbx_description
1 polymer ?
#
loop_
_entity_poly.entity_id
_entity_poly.type
_entity_poly.pdbx_seq_one_letter_code
_entity_poly.pdbx_strand_id
1 'polypeptide(L)'
;MKNRFGLVITLLLCLLFAIPSSLAASNEQLSQVDQALVNVFDVYTDLNFGGGHCWSTGAESSNIHTSCNDQISSLKVLAGWSVRVYRDQNLTGPSRCFVENDPVLTDNTYQDGSGLNDSMSSFVVSNSPVCSPLNPLEVFNDPSFQGQTCFSTGAERANFHASCDNAISSINLRPGWSIWLFRDPNQAGPSVCLNTTDSFLNDNFYSDGSVVNDSASSFTLYQKPGCGITPVPTPQPPSTEMPFFSQVDPAWRNANLGGCSAPCNKIGACGCTLTSAAMIFKHYGANTNPAILSQCMGNKACPFDWRVGANCSMGTARNPQNYGFSWARLQQLVAAGPVILGMRRGSNTHWVVVYKGSGSSAANYTINDPGYMGGAADLLSWNYANWTYERIVTYQRTTMLTQLPMVDLAKVFTKYEVASTPLIKPAQTMPNPLTGAVEIYERTDTTMTIALSIAGDSVANVEMVVWIDGMSNDQWQPFSEYVSLPKADTVYAQFRNSKGTSAIVQSTIVPVVDVPEPQFSVVVPFVILAQ
;
A
#
# COMPACT_ATOMS: atom_id res chain seq x y z
N MET A 1 11.68 -84.29 14.40
CA MET A 1 11.20 -84.75 15.73
C MET A 1 9.77 -84.24 15.90
N LYS A 2 8.76 -85.05 15.53
CA LYS A 2 7.83 -85.73 16.47
C LYS A 2 7.38 -84.85 17.66
N ASN A 3 6.20 -84.24 17.58
CA ASN A 3 4.98 -84.77 18.22
C ASN A 3 3.80 -83.79 18.11
N ARG A 4 2.64 -84.36 17.79
CA ARG A 4 1.28 -83.83 17.97
C ARG A 4 0.77 -84.21 19.36
N PHE A 5 -0.10 -83.37 19.97
CA PHE A 5 -1.22 -83.65 20.89
C PHE A 5 -1.71 -82.25 21.36
N GLY A 6 -2.97 -81.82 21.36
CA GLY A 6 -4.29 -82.45 21.32
C GLY A 6 -5.14 -81.92 22.51
N LEU A 7 -6.43 -81.63 22.28
CA LEU A 7 -7.53 -81.11 23.15
C LEU A 7 -7.73 -79.58 23.12
N VAL A 8 -8.82 -78.96 22.63
CA VAL A 8 -10.29 -79.20 22.59
C VAL A 8 -11.01 -79.06 23.94
N ILE A 9 -11.81 -77.99 24.08
CA ILE A 9 -13.17 -77.86 24.66
C ILE A 9 -13.56 -76.35 24.59
N THR A 10 -14.80 -75.85 24.46
CA THR A 10 -16.00 -76.09 23.65
C THR A 10 -16.98 -74.94 24.01
N LEU A 11 -17.58 -74.28 22.99
CA LEU A 11 -18.83 -73.48 22.95
C LEU A 11 -19.04 -72.25 23.88
N LEU A 12 -19.51 -71.12 23.33
CA LEU A 12 -20.96 -70.83 23.16
C LEU A 12 -21.26 -69.50 22.40
N LEU A 13 -22.10 -69.62 21.34
CA LEU A 13 -23.10 -68.69 20.74
C LEU A 13 -22.70 -67.25 20.33
N CYS A 14 -23.16 -66.65 19.22
CA CYS A 14 -24.36 -66.80 18.39
C CYS A 14 -24.07 -66.18 17.00
N LEU A 15 -24.33 -66.89 15.88
CA LEU A 15 -25.41 -66.65 14.89
C LEU A 15 -25.33 -65.26 14.19
N LEU A 16 -25.29 -65.09 12.87
CA LEU A 16 -25.98 -65.82 11.80
C LEU A 16 -25.30 -65.65 10.40
N PHE A 17 -25.20 -66.80 9.73
CA PHE A 17 -25.51 -67.10 8.31
C PHE A 17 -24.66 -66.60 7.13
N ALA A 18 -24.23 -67.62 6.36
CA ALA A 18 -23.64 -67.67 5.02
C ALA A 18 -24.54 -67.01 3.94
N ILE A 19 -24.10 -66.70 2.71
CA ILE A 19 -23.62 -67.57 1.61
C ILE A 19 -22.86 -66.67 0.59
N PRO A 20 -21.87 -67.17 -0.17
CA PRO A 20 -21.01 -66.36 -1.05
C PRO A 20 -21.49 -66.27 -2.52
N SER A 21 -20.83 -65.35 -3.24
CA SER A 21 -20.54 -65.33 -4.69
C SER A 21 -21.60 -64.75 -5.64
N SER A 22 -21.50 -63.44 -5.92
CA SER A 22 -21.20 -62.87 -7.25
C SER A 22 -21.53 -61.38 -7.27
N LEU A 23 -20.57 -60.52 -7.63
CA LEU A 23 -20.75 -59.29 -8.41
C LEU A 23 -19.40 -58.57 -8.51
N ALA A 24 -18.78 -58.69 -9.68
CA ALA A 24 -17.86 -57.69 -10.19
C ALA A 24 -18.71 -56.63 -10.89
N ALA A 25 -18.64 -55.38 -10.44
CA ALA A 25 -18.92 -54.19 -11.25
C ALA A 25 -18.36 -52.96 -10.54
N SER A 26 -17.33 -52.38 -11.16
CA SER A 26 -16.89 -50.98 -11.15
C SER A 26 -17.32 -50.08 -9.99
N ASN A 27 -16.32 -49.74 -9.20
CA ASN A 27 -16.29 -48.63 -8.26
C ASN A 27 -16.28 -47.28 -9.03
N GLU A 28 -17.42 -46.89 -9.59
CA GLU A 28 -17.69 -45.52 -10.03
C GLU A 28 -19.09 -45.15 -9.53
N GLN A 29 -19.21 -44.74 -8.27
CA GLN A 29 -20.18 -43.73 -7.84
C GLN A 29 -19.81 -43.27 -6.43
N LEU A 30 -19.70 -41.94 -6.28
CA LEU A 30 -19.70 -41.10 -5.06
C LEU A 30 -18.38 -40.36 -4.77
N SER A 31 -18.21 -39.20 -5.43
CA SER A 31 -18.13 -37.91 -4.73
C SER A 31 -18.24 -36.73 -5.72
N GLN A 32 -19.42 -36.52 -6.31
CA GLN A 32 -19.80 -35.19 -6.78
C GLN A 32 -20.51 -34.53 -5.60
N VAL A 33 -19.79 -33.68 -4.87
CA VAL A 33 -20.45 -32.68 -4.02
C VAL A 33 -20.97 -31.64 -4.99
N ASP A 34 -22.29 -31.62 -5.17
CA ASP A 34 -23.01 -30.54 -5.83
C ASP A 34 -22.64 -29.25 -5.08
N GLN A 35 -21.82 -28.39 -5.68
CA GLN A 35 -21.66 -27.03 -5.19
C GLN A 35 -22.98 -26.34 -5.50
N ALA A 36 -23.78 -26.06 -4.47
CA ALA A 36 -24.94 -25.19 -4.62
C ALA A 36 -24.46 -23.88 -5.26
N LEU A 37 -24.98 -23.57 -6.45
CA LEU A 37 -24.75 -22.28 -7.10
C LEU A 37 -25.22 -21.19 -6.14
N VAL A 38 -24.27 -20.40 -5.65
CA VAL A 38 -24.57 -19.26 -4.78
C VAL A 38 -25.04 -18.12 -5.67
N ASN A 39 -26.30 -17.71 -5.51
CA ASN A 39 -26.80 -16.49 -6.15
C ASN A 39 -26.10 -15.28 -5.52
N VAL A 40 -25.55 -14.41 -6.35
CA VAL A 40 -24.86 -13.19 -5.93
C VAL A 40 -25.79 -11.98 -5.92
N PHE A 41 -26.87 -12.05 -6.69
CA PHE A 41 -27.92 -11.04 -6.79
C PHE A 41 -29.25 -11.75 -7.03
N ASP A 42 -30.24 -11.48 -6.17
CA ASP A 42 -31.60 -11.96 -6.31
C ASP A 42 -32.57 -10.77 -6.35
N VAL A 43 -33.61 -10.87 -7.17
CA VAL A 43 -34.70 -9.90 -7.23
C VAL A 43 -36.04 -10.60 -7.15
N TYR A 44 -36.99 -9.92 -6.53
CA TYR A 44 -38.27 -10.46 -6.12
C TYR A 44 -39.40 -9.50 -6.49
N THR A 45 -40.49 -10.00 -7.06
CA THR A 45 -41.58 -9.13 -7.50
C THR A 45 -42.42 -8.57 -6.35
N ASP A 46 -42.37 -9.20 -5.18
CA ASP A 46 -43.11 -8.74 -4.01
C ASP A 46 -42.15 -8.22 -2.92
N LEU A 47 -42.69 -7.52 -1.94
CA LEU A 47 -41.97 -7.10 -0.75
C LEU A 47 -41.45 -8.30 0.06
N ASN A 48 -40.42 -8.08 0.86
CA ASN A 48 -39.84 -9.06 1.79
C ASN A 48 -39.39 -10.37 1.11
N PHE A 49 -38.82 -10.25 -0.09
CA PHE A 49 -38.25 -11.35 -0.86
C PHE A 49 -39.28 -12.41 -1.31
N GLY A 50 -40.50 -11.97 -1.63
CA GLY A 50 -41.61 -12.80 -2.09
C GLY A 50 -41.89 -12.71 -3.61
N GLY A 51 -42.84 -13.49 -4.09
CA GLY A 51 -43.31 -13.41 -5.48
C GLY A 51 -42.39 -14.09 -6.50
N GLY A 52 -42.44 -13.59 -7.74
CA GLY A 52 -41.58 -14.04 -8.83
C GLY A 52 -40.10 -13.76 -8.54
N HIS A 53 -39.21 -14.67 -8.94
CA HIS A 53 -37.80 -14.65 -8.57
C HIS A 53 -36.91 -14.71 -9.81
N CYS A 54 -35.97 -13.77 -9.92
CA CYS A 54 -34.89 -13.79 -10.89
C CYS A 54 -33.56 -13.64 -10.16
N TRP A 55 -32.49 -14.22 -10.70
CA TRP A 55 -31.19 -14.23 -10.04
C TRP A 55 -30.02 -14.16 -11.01
N SER A 56 -28.86 -13.80 -10.47
CA SER A 56 -27.55 -13.90 -11.10
C SER A 56 -26.60 -14.68 -10.20
N THR A 57 -25.67 -15.43 -10.79
CA THR A 57 -24.67 -16.25 -10.07
C THR A 57 -23.24 -15.70 -10.19
N GLY A 58 -23.04 -14.56 -10.83
CA GLY A 58 -21.71 -13.98 -11.00
C GLY A 58 -21.72 -12.52 -11.45
N ALA A 59 -20.54 -11.97 -11.74
CA ALA A 59 -20.42 -10.61 -12.25
C ALA A 59 -20.90 -10.56 -13.71
N GLU A 60 -21.87 -9.70 -13.98
CA GLU A 60 -22.45 -9.53 -15.31
C GLU A 60 -23.13 -8.18 -15.47
N SER A 61 -23.46 -7.85 -16.72
CA SER A 61 -24.31 -6.71 -17.07
C SER A 61 -25.39 -7.18 -18.04
N SER A 62 -26.66 -7.00 -17.69
CA SER A 62 -27.76 -7.51 -18.49
C SER A 62 -29.05 -6.70 -18.29
N ASN A 63 -30.04 -6.94 -19.16
CA ASN A 63 -31.41 -6.51 -18.93
C ASN A 63 -32.08 -7.48 -17.93
N ILE A 64 -33.01 -6.96 -17.14
CA ILE A 64 -33.83 -7.80 -16.27
C ILE A 64 -34.67 -8.73 -17.15
N HIS A 65 -34.73 -10.01 -16.77
CA HIS A 65 -35.52 -11.00 -17.49
C HIS A 65 -37.00 -10.56 -17.55
N THR A 66 -37.68 -10.84 -18.66
CA THR A 66 -39.04 -10.35 -18.92
C THR A 66 -40.07 -10.74 -17.85
N SER A 67 -39.81 -11.80 -17.08
CA SER A 67 -40.65 -12.22 -15.94
C SER A 67 -40.55 -11.32 -14.71
N CYS A 68 -39.48 -10.53 -14.57
CA CYS A 68 -39.25 -9.64 -13.43
C CYS A 68 -39.14 -8.16 -13.84
N ASN A 69 -38.96 -7.86 -15.13
CA ASN A 69 -38.78 -6.49 -15.62
C ASN A 69 -39.93 -5.58 -15.16
N ASP A 70 -39.59 -4.42 -14.59
CA ASP A 70 -40.54 -3.42 -14.07
C ASP A 70 -41.58 -3.97 -13.08
N GLN A 71 -41.20 -5.00 -12.31
CA GLN A 71 -42.08 -5.62 -11.31
C GLN A 71 -41.36 -5.89 -9.98
N ILE A 72 -40.11 -5.47 -9.83
CA ILE A 72 -39.29 -5.83 -8.67
C ILE A 72 -39.58 -4.89 -7.51
N SER A 73 -39.88 -5.49 -6.35
CA SER A 73 -40.22 -4.81 -5.10
C SER A 73 -39.28 -5.15 -3.93
N SER A 74 -38.39 -6.14 -4.07
CA SER A 74 -37.29 -6.39 -3.12
C SER A 74 -36.09 -7.07 -3.77
N LEU A 75 -34.90 -6.93 -3.18
CA LEU A 75 -33.66 -7.49 -3.73
C LEU A 75 -32.70 -7.99 -2.64
N LYS A 76 -31.85 -8.96 -3.00
CA LYS A 76 -30.73 -9.42 -2.17
C LYS A 76 -29.42 -9.28 -2.92
N VAL A 77 -28.38 -8.91 -2.19
CA VAL A 77 -27.00 -8.81 -2.68
C VAL A 77 -26.13 -9.63 -1.74
N LEU A 78 -25.31 -10.52 -2.30
CA LEU A 78 -24.36 -11.29 -1.49
C LEU A 78 -23.34 -10.35 -0.85
N ALA A 79 -23.04 -10.55 0.42
CA ALA A 79 -22.04 -9.75 1.13
C ALA A 79 -20.70 -9.74 0.37
N GLY A 80 -20.12 -8.55 0.18
CA GLY A 80 -18.91 -8.35 -0.62
C GLY A 80 -19.16 -8.06 -2.10
N TRP A 81 -20.40 -8.12 -2.56
CA TRP A 81 -20.83 -7.77 -3.91
C TRP A 81 -21.60 -6.45 -3.94
N SER A 82 -21.74 -5.90 -5.13
CA SER A 82 -22.55 -4.70 -5.38
C SER A 82 -23.33 -4.87 -6.67
N VAL A 83 -24.50 -4.25 -6.70
CA VAL A 83 -25.33 -4.18 -7.91
C VAL A 83 -25.74 -2.74 -8.18
N ARG A 84 -25.53 -2.30 -9.42
CA ARG A 84 -26.12 -1.05 -9.91
C ARG A 84 -27.32 -1.40 -10.77
N VAL A 85 -28.49 -0.95 -10.36
CA VAL A 85 -29.76 -1.16 -11.07
C VAL A 85 -30.15 0.10 -11.82
N TYR A 86 -30.79 -0.07 -12.97
CA TYR A 86 -31.17 0.98 -13.89
C TYR A 86 -32.66 0.88 -14.19
N ARG A 87 -33.31 2.04 -14.25
CA ARG A 87 -34.72 2.13 -14.60
C ARG A 87 -35.00 1.68 -16.03
N ASP A 88 -34.10 2.02 -16.96
CA ASP A 88 -34.33 1.76 -18.38
C ASP A 88 -33.46 0.57 -18.83
N GLN A 89 -33.84 -0.04 -19.96
CA GLN A 89 -33.07 -1.16 -20.54
C GLN A 89 -31.69 -0.70 -21.05
N ASN A 90 -30.80 -1.67 -21.23
CA ASN A 90 -29.46 -1.52 -21.79
C ASN A 90 -28.54 -0.59 -20.98
N LEU A 91 -28.67 -0.63 -19.66
CA LEU A 91 -27.86 0.15 -18.70
C LEU A 91 -28.01 1.66 -18.91
N THR A 92 -29.23 2.09 -19.25
CA THR A 92 -29.56 3.50 -19.49
C THR A 92 -30.54 4.02 -18.45
N GLY A 93 -30.78 5.34 -18.47
CA GLY A 93 -31.68 5.98 -17.52
C GLY A 93 -31.05 6.21 -16.14
N PRO A 94 -31.86 6.66 -15.18
CA PRO A 94 -31.41 6.85 -13.81
C PRO A 94 -31.12 5.49 -13.16
N SER A 95 -30.18 5.49 -12.21
CA SER A 95 -29.68 4.27 -11.58
C SER A 95 -29.55 4.43 -10.07
N ARG A 96 -29.44 3.30 -9.35
CA ARG A 96 -29.13 3.24 -7.91
C ARG A 96 -28.19 2.07 -7.64
N CYS A 97 -27.32 2.22 -6.64
CA CYS A 97 -26.43 1.16 -6.17
C CYS A 97 -27.01 0.48 -4.92
N PHE A 98 -26.85 -0.84 -4.84
CA PHE A 98 -27.11 -1.63 -3.64
C PHE A 98 -25.90 -2.50 -3.32
N VAL A 99 -25.55 -2.55 -2.04
CA VAL A 99 -24.46 -3.36 -1.47
C VAL A 99 -24.96 -4.28 -0.36
N GLU A 100 -26.24 -4.16 -0.01
CA GLU A 100 -26.94 -4.91 1.01
C GLU A 100 -28.31 -5.35 0.49
N ASN A 101 -28.96 -6.24 1.24
CA ASN A 101 -30.32 -6.66 0.94
C ASN A 101 -31.30 -5.53 1.23
N ASP A 102 -32.29 -5.35 0.36
CA ASP A 102 -33.37 -4.40 0.56
C ASP A 102 -34.73 -5.13 0.46
N PRO A 103 -35.44 -5.32 1.59
CA PRO A 103 -36.73 -5.99 1.60
C PRO A 103 -37.88 -5.11 1.07
N VAL A 104 -37.72 -3.79 0.90
CA VAL A 104 -38.82 -2.85 0.63
C VAL A 104 -38.37 -1.72 -0.30
N LEU A 105 -38.44 -1.92 -1.62
CA LEU A 105 -37.99 -0.91 -2.58
C LEU A 105 -38.91 0.31 -2.73
N THR A 106 -40.09 0.30 -2.11
CA THR A 106 -41.04 1.42 -2.13
C THR A 106 -40.52 2.69 -1.44
N ASP A 107 -39.53 2.55 -0.56
CA ASP A 107 -38.92 3.69 0.12
C ASP A 107 -37.66 4.22 -0.60
N ASN A 108 -37.28 3.59 -1.72
CA ASN A 108 -36.11 3.97 -2.48
C ASN A 108 -36.49 4.79 -3.72
N THR A 109 -35.58 5.67 -4.11
CA THR A 109 -35.63 6.44 -5.34
C THR A 109 -34.34 6.27 -6.14
N TYR A 110 -34.39 6.44 -7.45
CA TYR A 110 -33.18 6.60 -8.24
C TYR A 110 -32.54 7.98 -7.99
N GLN A 111 -31.34 8.17 -8.55
CA GLN A 111 -30.59 9.43 -8.47
C GLN A 111 -31.36 10.67 -8.95
N ASP A 112 -32.39 10.53 -9.81
CA ASP A 112 -33.22 11.63 -10.30
C ASP A 112 -34.48 11.88 -9.43
N GLY A 113 -34.63 11.14 -8.33
CA GLY A 113 -35.76 11.21 -7.43
C GLY A 113 -36.98 10.40 -7.87
N SER A 114 -36.95 9.73 -9.03
CA SER A 114 -38.04 8.83 -9.44
C SER A 114 -38.06 7.58 -8.56
N GLY A 115 -39.26 7.04 -8.29
CA GLY A 115 -39.43 5.86 -7.44
C GLY A 115 -38.79 4.62 -8.05
N LEU A 116 -38.18 3.76 -7.22
CA LEU A 116 -37.44 2.58 -7.68
C LEU A 116 -38.30 1.31 -7.79
N ASN A 117 -39.30 1.17 -6.92
CA ASN A 117 -40.23 0.03 -6.94
C ASN A 117 -40.85 -0.18 -8.32
N ASP A 118 -40.90 -1.44 -8.78
CA ASP A 118 -41.55 -1.86 -10.03
C ASP A 118 -41.08 -1.10 -11.28
N SER A 119 -39.80 -0.71 -11.32
CA SER A 119 -39.29 0.09 -12.43
C SER A 119 -37.90 -0.28 -12.90
N MET A 120 -37.31 -1.35 -12.35
CA MET A 120 -35.97 -1.80 -12.72
C MET A 120 -35.99 -2.63 -14.01
N SER A 121 -35.20 -2.21 -14.99
CA SER A 121 -35.13 -2.87 -16.31
C SER A 121 -33.74 -3.38 -16.70
N SER A 122 -32.65 -2.92 -16.08
CA SER A 122 -31.32 -3.48 -16.33
C SER A 122 -30.38 -3.31 -15.15
N PHE A 123 -29.26 -4.03 -15.14
CA PHE A 123 -28.37 -4.07 -13.98
C PHE A 123 -26.91 -4.40 -14.34
N VAL A 124 -26.01 -4.06 -13.41
CA VAL A 124 -24.60 -4.46 -13.39
C VAL A 124 -24.26 -5.06 -12.03
N VAL A 125 -23.92 -6.35 -11.97
CA VAL A 125 -23.40 -7.03 -10.78
C VAL A 125 -21.87 -7.02 -10.83
N SER A 126 -21.24 -6.61 -9.72
CA SER A 126 -19.78 -6.54 -9.59
C SER A 126 -19.29 -7.29 -8.35
N ASN A 127 -18.18 -8.02 -8.51
CA ASN A 127 -17.44 -8.64 -7.40
C ASN A 127 -16.61 -7.59 -6.63
N SER A 128 -17.31 -6.63 -6.05
CA SER A 128 -16.76 -5.51 -5.31
C SER A 128 -17.81 -5.07 -4.28
N PRO A 129 -17.42 -4.76 -3.04
CA PRO A 129 -18.35 -4.28 -2.00
C PRO A 129 -18.84 -2.84 -2.26
N VAL A 130 -18.44 -2.21 -3.37
CA VAL A 130 -18.86 -0.87 -3.78
C VAL A 130 -19.12 -0.85 -5.28
N CYS A 131 -20.20 -0.19 -5.72
CA CYS A 131 -20.44 0.04 -7.14
C CYS A 131 -19.38 0.99 -7.72
N SER A 132 -18.96 0.71 -8.96
CA SER A 132 -18.20 1.69 -9.74
C SER A 132 -18.97 3.02 -9.81
N PRO A 133 -18.33 4.16 -9.50
CA PRO A 133 -19.00 5.45 -9.53
C PRO A 133 -19.29 5.88 -10.97
N LEU A 134 -20.48 6.46 -11.20
CA LEU A 134 -20.86 6.99 -12.53
C LEU A 134 -20.04 8.22 -12.88
N ASN A 135 -19.71 9.00 -11.85
CA ASN A 135 -18.92 10.21 -11.96
C ASN A 135 -17.49 9.96 -11.44
N PRO A 136 -16.50 10.77 -11.84
CA PRO A 136 -15.18 10.76 -11.21
C PRO A 136 -15.21 10.84 -9.69
N LEU A 137 -16.14 11.61 -9.14
CA LEU A 137 -16.37 11.78 -7.70
C LEU A 137 -17.87 11.73 -7.42
N GLU A 138 -18.25 10.91 -6.45
CA GLU A 138 -19.55 10.92 -5.79
C GLU A 138 -19.32 11.01 -4.28
N VAL A 139 -20.02 11.92 -3.60
CA VAL A 139 -19.94 12.12 -2.16
C VAL A 139 -21.34 11.99 -1.56
N PHE A 140 -21.40 11.47 -0.35
CA PHE A 140 -22.62 11.02 0.29
C PHE A 140 -22.69 11.60 1.70
N ASN A 141 -23.87 12.05 2.11
CA ASN A 141 -24.05 12.62 3.44
C ASN A 141 -24.13 11.56 4.56
N ASP A 142 -24.43 10.32 4.21
CA ASP A 142 -24.43 9.19 5.15
C ASP A 142 -23.22 8.27 4.89
N PRO A 143 -22.78 7.49 5.90
CA PRO A 143 -21.78 6.46 5.72
C PRO A 143 -22.20 5.37 4.72
N SER A 144 -21.24 4.57 4.25
CA SER A 144 -21.49 3.43 3.35
C SER A 144 -22.22 3.79 2.05
N PHE A 145 -21.93 4.98 1.51
CA PHE A 145 -22.43 5.49 0.22
C PHE A 145 -23.96 5.66 0.17
N GLN A 146 -24.55 6.04 1.30
CA GLN A 146 -26.01 6.22 1.45
C GLN A 146 -26.41 7.70 1.48
N GLY A 147 -27.73 7.93 1.42
CA GLY A 147 -28.31 9.26 1.59
C GLY A 147 -28.19 10.16 0.36
N GLN A 148 -28.18 11.47 0.59
CA GLN A 148 -28.09 12.47 -0.45
C GLN A 148 -26.70 12.48 -1.10
N THR A 149 -26.68 12.50 -2.43
CA THR A 149 -25.45 12.47 -3.23
C THR A 149 -25.15 13.81 -3.89
N CYS A 150 -23.89 14.24 -3.82
CA CYS A 150 -23.32 15.24 -4.71
C CYS A 150 -22.23 14.60 -5.58
N PHE A 151 -21.95 15.16 -6.76
CA PHE A 151 -20.97 14.59 -7.67
C PHE A 151 -20.21 15.65 -8.44
N SER A 152 -19.06 15.25 -8.98
CA SER A 152 -18.29 16.04 -9.94
C SER A 152 -17.94 15.19 -11.16
N THR A 153 -18.13 15.76 -12.36
CA THR A 153 -17.97 15.08 -13.64
C THR A 153 -16.55 15.16 -14.22
N GLY A 154 -15.65 15.92 -13.60
CA GLY A 154 -14.31 16.16 -14.13
C GLY A 154 -13.37 16.78 -13.09
N ALA A 155 -12.08 16.91 -13.44
CA ALA A 155 -11.10 17.50 -12.53
C ALA A 155 -11.40 18.99 -12.32
N GLU A 156 -11.53 19.42 -11.07
CA GLU A 156 -11.94 20.78 -10.75
C GLU A 156 -11.50 21.22 -9.35
N ARG A 157 -11.71 22.51 -9.06
CA ARG A 157 -11.51 23.13 -7.75
C ARG A 157 -12.79 23.89 -7.40
N ALA A 158 -13.54 23.41 -6.42
CA ALA A 158 -14.88 23.91 -6.12
C ALA A 158 -15.23 23.82 -4.61
N ASN A 159 -16.22 24.60 -4.19
CA ASN A 159 -16.89 24.41 -2.91
C ASN A 159 -17.96 23.33 -3.07
N PHE A 160 -18.30 22.63 -1.98
CA PHE A 160 -19.43 21.73 -2.03
C PHE A 160 -20.74 22.52 -2.24
N HIS A 161 -21.69 21.89 -2.93
CA HIS A 161 -23.04 22.44 -3.04
C HIS A 161 -23.66 22.53 -1.64
N ALA A 162 -24.56 23.49 -1.41
CA ALA A 162 -25.14 23.76 -0.09
C ALA A 162 -25.81 22.53 0.58
N SER A 163 -26.21 21.52 -0.20
CA SER A 163 -26.76 20.27 0.31
C SER A 163 -25.73 19.25 0.82
N CYS A 164 -24.45 19.42 0.49
CA CYS A 164 -23.35 18.53 0.90
C CYS A 164 -22.25 19.27 1.67
N ASP A 165 -22.30 20.60 1.73
CA ASP A 165 -21.39 21.41 2.54
C ASP A 165 -21.50 21.03 4.01
N ASN A 166 -20.38 20.66 4.65
CA ASN A 166 -20.33 20.22 6.05
C ASN A 166 -21.30 19.07 6.39
N ALA A 167 -21.52 18.17 5.43
CA ALA A 167 -22.46 17.07 5.63
C ALA A 167 -21.97 15.73 5.07
N ILE A 168 -20.76 15.65 4.50
CA ILE A 168 -20.28 14.43 3.81
C ILE A 168 -19.71 13.43 4.82
N SER A 169 -20.18 12.18 4.73
CA SER A 169 -19.76 11.06 5.57
C SER A 169 -19.16 9.86 4.80
N SER A 170 -19.29 9.81 3.46
CA SER A 170 -18.58 8.83 2.62
C SER A 170 -18.31 9.32 1.20
N ILE A 171 -17.30 8.74 0.54
CA ILE A 171 -16.79 9.16 -0.78
C ILE A 171 -16.57 7.95 -1.67
N ASN A 172 -17.21 7.95 -2.84
CA ASN A 172 -16.94 7.00 -3.91
C ASN A 172 -16.12 7.69 -5.01
N LEU A 173 -14.87 7.25 -5.16
CA LEU A 173 -13.89 7.88 -6.04
C LEU A 173 -13.51 6.93 -7.16
N ARG A 174 -13.56 7.40 -8.41
CA ARG A 174 -13.21 6.55 -9.55
C ARG A 174 -11.75 6.11 -9.47
N PRO A 175 -11.42 4.83 -9.71
CA PRO A 175 -10.04 4.38 -9.73
C PRO A 175 -9.15 5.26 -10.61
N GLY A 176 -7.98 5.65 -10.08
CA GLY A 176 -7.03 6.55 -10.74
C GLY A 176 -7.30 8.04 -10.53
N TRP A 177 -8.34 8.41 -9.77
CA TRP A 177 -8.60 9.79 -9.33
C TRP A 177 -8.15 10.01 -7.90
N SER A 178 -7.98 11.27 -7.51
CA SER A 178 -7.68 11.69 -6.14
C SER A 178 -8.41 12.99 -5.82
N ILE A 179 -8.81 13.17 -4.56
CA ILE A 179 -9.52 14.34 -4.08
C ILE A 179 -8.80 14.92 -2.87
N TRP A 180 -8.57 16.23 -2.90
CA TRP A 180 -8.14 17.00 -1.75
C TRP A 180 -9.35 17.66 -1.11
N LEU A 181 -9.70 17.25 0.10
CA LEU A 181 -10.78 17.84 0.89
C LEU A 181 -10.23 18.92 1.80
N PHE A 182 -10.98 20.00 1.94
CA PHE A 182 -10.67 21.14 2.79
C PHE A 182 -11.84 21.39 3.72
N ARG A 183 -11.55 21.59 5.00
CA ARG A 183 -12.57 21.90 6.00
C ARG A 183 -13.27 23.23 5.68
N ASP A 184 -12.52 24.22 5.23
CA ASP A 184 -13.05 25.57 5.02
C ASP A 184 -13.35 25.82 3.51
N PRO A 185 -14.24 26.77 3.17
CA PRO A 185 -14.52 27.13 1.78
C PRO A 185 -13.28 27.66 1.03
N ASN A 186 -13.32 27.58 -0.30
CA ASN A 186 -12.31 28.07 -1.25
C ASN A 186 -10.93 27.43 -1.09
N GLN A 187 -10.92 26.14 -0.72
CA GLN A 187 -9.73 25.30 -0.52
C GLN A 187 -8.78 25.91 0.51
N ALA A 188 -9.38 26.37 1.61
CA ALA A 188 -8.68 26.94 2.75
C ALA A 188 -8.73 25.99 3.95
N GLY A 189 -7.89 26.29 4.94
CA GLY A 189 -7.91 25.58 6.21
C GLY A 189 -7.30 24.18 6.16
N PRO A 190 -7.55 23.40 7.22
CA PRO A 190 -7.10 22.03 7.35
C PRO A 190 -7.63 21.16 6.22
N SER A 191 -6.78 20.24 5.76
CA SER A 191 -7.07 19.52 4.53
C SER A 191 -6.48 18.11 4.54
N VAL A 192 -7.04 17.23 3.71
CA VAL A 192 -6.64 15.83 3.55
C VAL A 192 -6.79 15.42 2.08
N CYS A 193 -5.93 14.53 1.59
CA CYS A 193 -6.07 13.91 0.27
C CYS A 193 -6.54 12.48 0.45
N LEU A 194 -7.53 12.09 -0.33
CA LEU A 194 -7.98 10.72 -0.48
C LEU A 194 -7.75 10.32 -1.94
N ASN A 195 -7.30 9.09 -2.18
CA ASN A 195 -7.04 8.56 -3.51
C ASN A 195 -7.72 7.21 -3.76
N THR A 196 -8.59 6.82 -2.83
CA THR A 196 -9.44 5.65 -2.91
C THR A 196 -10.84 6.03 -2.45
N THR A 197 -11.81 5.21 -2.82
CA THR A 197 -13.13 5.19 -2.19
C THR A 197 -13.00 4.96 -0.68
N ASP A 198 -13.84 5.63 0.10
CA ASP A 198 -13.89 5.55 1.55
C ASP A 198 -15.35 5.53 2.03
N SER A 199 -15.74 4.46 2.73
CA SER A 199 -17.10 4.28 3.23
C SER A 199 -17.38 5.00 4.55
N PHE A 200 -16.35 5.52 5.24
CA PHE A 200 -16.47 6.13 6.56
C PHE A 200 -15.45 7.25 6.77
N LEU A 201 -15.84 8.51 6.56
CA LEU A 201 -14.92 9.65 6.78
C LEU A 201 -14.65 9.97 8.27
N ASN A 202 -15.23 9.22 9.21
CA ASN A 202 -15.02 9.40 10.64
C ASN A 202 -13.63 8.93 11.11
N ASP A 203 -12.97 8.08 10.33
CA ASP A 203 -11.61 7.61 10.59
C ASP A 203 -10.54 8.43 9.83
N ASN A 204 -11.00 9.38 9.01
CA ASN A 204 -10.12 10.29 8.29
C ASN A 204 -9.96 11.59 9.06
N PHE A 205 -8.76 12.16 8.97
CA PHE A 205 -8.41 13.37 9.69
C PHE A 205 -7.79 14.39 8.76
N TYR A 206 -8.16 15.65 8.95
CA TYR A 206 -7.46 16.77 8.34
C TYR A 206 -6.05 16.91 8.90
N SER A 207 -5.24 17.73 8.23
CA SER A 207 -3.87 18.08 8.64
C SER A 207 -3.75 18.64 10.07
N ASP A 208 -4.81 19.15 10.68
CA ASP A 208 -4.85 19.63 12.08
C ASP A 208 -5.34 18.57 13.08
N GLY A 209 -5.65 17.36 12.62
CA GLY A 209 -6.18 16.28 13.44
C GLY A 209 -7.68 16.36 13.74
N SER A 210 -8.42 17.32 13.17
CA SER A 210 -9.89 17.29 13.19
C SER A 210 -10.43 16.23 12.23
N VAL A 211 -11.54 15.60 12.60
CA VAL A 211 -12.20 14.54 11.81
C VAL A 211 -12.82 15.14 10.55
N VAL A 212 -12.77 14.42 9.42
CA VAL A 212 -13.26 14.89 8.11
C VAL A 212 -14.78 14.77 7.98
N ASN A 213 -15.37 13.79 8.66
CA ASN A 213 -16.82 13.57 8.71
C ASN A 213 -17.59 14.87 8.96
N ASP A 214 -18.61 15.13 8.15
CA ASP A 214 -19.55 16.26 8.28
C ASP A 214 -18.88 17.64 8.41
N SER A 215 -17.69 17.82 7.84
CA SER A 215 -16.96 19.08 8.00
C SER A 215 -16.21 19.54 6.75
N ALA A 216 -16.27 18.79 5.66
CA ALA A 216 -15.67 19.21 4.39
C ALA A 216 -16.54 20.27 3.71
N SER A 217 -15.95 21.44 3.44
CA SER A 217 -16.65 22.55 2.75
C SER A 217 -16.17 22.79 1.31
N SER A 218 -14.95 22.36 0.97
CA SER A 218 -14.45 22.52 -0.40
C SER A 218 -13.45 21.44 -0.79
N PHE A 219 -13.20 21.31 -2.10
CA PHE A 219 -12.31 20.28 -2.63
C PHE A 219 -11.49 20.71 -3.84
N THR A 220 -10.43 19.94 -4.13
CA THR A 220 -9.77 19.89 -5.44
C THR A 220 -9.74 18.45 -5.92
N LEU A 221 -10.34 18.17 -7.07
CA LEU A 221 -10.43 16.85 -7.68
C LEU A 221 -9.42 16.72 -8.83
N TYR A 222 -8.69 15.62 -8.86
CA TYR A 222 -7.63 15.36 -9.83
C TYR A 222 -7.86 14.07 -10.60
N GLN A 223 -7.65 14.12 -11.91
CA GLN A 223 -7.54 12.94 -12.78
C GLN A 223 -6.13 12.34 -12.72
N LYS A 224 -5.69 11.97 -11.51
CA LYS A 224 -4.45 11.27 -11.24
C LYS A 224 -4.52 10.60 -9.87
N PRO A 225 -3.73 9.55 -9.59
CA PRO A 225 -3.81 8.76 -8.34
C PRO A 225 -3.38 9.49 -7.06
N GLY A 226 -3.01 10.76 -7.13
CA GLY A 226 -2.59 11.52 -5.95
C GLY A 226 -2.74 13.01 -6.14
N CYS A 227 -3.03 13.74 -5.06
CA CYS A 227 -3.45 15.13 -5.12
C CYS A 227 -2.32 16.14 -5.42
N GLY A 228 -1.16 15.70 -5.90
CA GLY A 228 -0.06 16.59 -6.30
C GLY A 228 0.74 17.21 -5.15
N ILE A 229 0.36 16.92 -3.92
CA ILE A 229 1.15 17.04 -2.69
C ILE A 229 0.64 15.89 -1.79
N THR A 230 1.52 15.12 -1.16
CA THR A 230 1.11 14.06 -0.23
C THR A 230 0.62 14.71 1.09
N PRO A 231 -0.55 14.38 1.66
CA PRO A 231 -0.87 14.73 3.04
C PRO A 231 -0.44 13.60 3.96
N VAL A 232 0.09 14.02 5.10
CA VAL A 232 0.51 13.21 6.24
C VAL A 232 -0.73 12.60 6.90
N PRO A 233 -0.91 11.27 6.92
CA PRO A 233 -2.02 10.63 7.60
C PRO A 233 -1.72 10.37 9.10
N THR A 234 -2.79 10.28 9.90
CA THR A 234 -2.80 10.16 11.37
C THR A 234 -2.12 8.89 11.91
N PRO A 235 -1.63 8.88 13.17
CA PRO A 235 -0.98 7.72 13.77
C PRO A 235 -1.86 6.46 13.79
N GLN A 236 -1.34 5.35 13.24
CA GLN A 236 -1.86 4.00 13.34
C GLN A 236 -1.49 3.32 14.68
N PRO A 237 -2.19 2.23 15.08
CA PRO A 237 -1.74 1.38 16.16
C PRO A 237 -0.31 0.87 15.88
N PRO A 238 0.56 0.79 16.90
CA PRO A 238 1.93 0.29 16.73
C PRO A 238 1.94 -1.15 16.20
N SER A 239 2.75 -1.39 15.18
CA SER A 239 2.81 -2.70 14.51
C SER A 239 3.47 -3.75 15.40
N THR A 240 2.91 -4.97 15.40
CA THR A 240 3.51 -6.14 16.07
C THR A 240 4.75 -6.65 15.34
N GLU A 241 4.87 -6.36 14.06
CA GLU A 241 6.04 -6.69 13.23
C GLU A 241 6.81 -5.41 12.84
N MET A 242 8.11 -5.56 12.57
CA MET A 242 8.92 -4.44 12.10
C MET A 242 8.62 -4.20 10.61
N PRO A 243 7.99 -3.06 10.23
CA PRO A 243 7.70 -2.77 8.83
C PRO A 243 9.00 -2.62 8.04
N PHE A 244 8.93 -3.00 6.77
CA PHE A 244 10.03 -2.86 5.83
C PHE A 244 9.69 -1.81 4.76
N PHE A 245 10.63 -0.90 4.52
CA PHE A 245 10.60 0.03 3.39
C PHE A 245 11.96 0.01 2.69
N SER A 246 11.96 -0.09 1.37
CA SER A 246 13.14 0.05 0.53
C SER A 246 13.24 1.48 0.02
N GLN A 247 14.41 2.11 0.06
CA GLN A 247 14.60 3.46 -0.49
C GLN A 247 14.46 3.47 -2.02
N VAL A 248 14.73 2.33 -2.66
CA VAL A 248 14.67 2.15 -4.12
C VAL A 248 13.30 1.71 -4.62
N ASP A 249 12.29 1.65 -3.74
CA ASP A 249 10.91 1.32 -4.12
C ASP A 249 10.39 2.28 -5.22
N PRO A 250 9.84 1.76 -6.33
CA PRO A 250 9.27 2.58 -7.41
C PRO A 250 8.27 3.64 -6.95
N ALA A 251 7.53 3.39 -5.86
CA ALA A 251 6.53 4.31 -5.33
C ALA A 251 7.12 5.64 -4.85
N TRP A 252 8.38 5.67 -4.40
CA TRP A 252 8.98 6.90 -3.84
C TRP A 252 10.45 7.16 -4.19
N ARG A 253 11.16 6.23 -4.84
CA ARG A 253 12.59 6.40 -5.18
C ARG A 253 12.91 7.70 -5.93
N ASN A 254 11.96 8.20 -6.73
CA ASN A 254 12.10 9.41 -7.54
C ASN A 254 11.62 10.69 -6.84
N ALA A 255 11.06 10.58 -5.63
CA ALA A 255 10.69 11.72 -4.82
C ALA A 255 11.92 12.50 -4.34
N ASN A 256 11.74 13.80 -4.08
CA ASN A 256 12.80 14.63 -3.51
C ASN A 256 13.18 14.10 -2.12
N LEU A 257 14.48 13.99 -1.85
CA LEU A 257 14.99 13.65 -0.53
C LEU A 257 15.06 14.88 0.40
N GLY A 258 15.09 16.10 -0.13
CA GLY A 258 15.14 17.32 0.69
C GLY A 258 16.22 18.29 0.25
N GLY A 259 17.05 18.74 1.18
CA GLY A 259 18.01 19.84 0.98
C GLY A 259 19.28 19.47 0.21
N CYS A 260 19.48 18.20 -0.12
CA CYS A 260 20.66 17.74 -0.84
C CYS A 260 20.56 17.97 -2.35
N SER A 261 21.69 18.24 -2.99
CA SER A 261 21.80 18.38 -4.45
C SER A 261 22.02 17.03 -5.13
N ALA A 262 21.82 16.99 -6.45
CA ALA A 262 22.20 15.84 -7.26
C ALA A 262 23.69 15.48 -7.03
N PRO A 263 24.05 14.18 -7.04
CA PRO A 263 23.20 13.02 -7.33
C PRO A 263 22.33 12.55 -6.15
N CYS A 264 22.41 13.22 -5.00
CA CYS A 264 21.86 12.81 -3.71
C CYS A 264 20.51 13.47 -3.36
N ASN A 265 19.83 14.07 -4.35
CA ASN A 265 18.57 14.79 -4.16
C ASN A 265 17.32 13.89 -4.22
N LYS A 266 17.48 12.58 -4.36
CA LYS A 266 16.39 11.61 -4.52
C LYS A 266 16.42 10.56 -3.42
N ILE A 267 15.25 10.11 -2.97
CA ILE A 267 15.14 9.08 -1.92
C ILE A 267 15.88 7.80 -2.37
N GLY A 268 15.70 7.39 -3.62
CA GLY A 268 16.38 6.20 -4.16
C GLY A 268 17.90 6.31 -4.18
N ALA A 269 18.45 7.53 -4.28
CA ALA A 269 19.88 7.76 -4.37
C ALA A 269 20.56 7.79 -2.99
N CYS A 270 19.93 8.43 -1.99
CA CYS A 270 20.57 8.71 -0.70
C CYS A 270 19.66 8.59 0.53
N GLY A 271 18.50 7.95 0.38
CA GLY A 271 17.44 7.96 1.38
C GLY A 271 17.58 6.94 2.51
N CYS A 272 18.73 6.29 2.71
CA CYS A 272 18.85 5.18 3.67
C CYS A 272 18.50 5.58 5.11
N THR A 273 18.99 6.73 5.57
CA THR A 273 18.67 7.27 6.91
C THR A 273 17.20 7.59 7.06
N LEU A 274 16.64 8.32 6.09
CA LEU A 274 15.23 8.71 6.06
C LEU A 274 14.31 7.47 6.05
N THR A 275 14.63 6.50 5.20
CA THR A 275 13.84 5.27 5.04
C THR A 275 13.91 4.43 6.31
N SER A 276 15.08 4.32 6.94
CA SER A 276 15.24 3.66 8.25
C SER A 276 14.43 4.35 9.36
N ALA A 277 14.41 5.68 9.39
CA ALA A 277 13.58 6.43 10.33
C ALA A 277 12.09 6.22 10.09
N ALA A 278 11.64 6.22 8.83
CA ALA A 278 10.26 5.94 8.47
C ALA A 278 9.80 4.55 8.94
N MET A 279 10.66 3.53 8.85
CA MET A 279 10.37 2.20 9.38
C MET A 279 10.16 2.22 10.92
N ILE A 280 11.04 2.88 11.68
CA ILE A 280 10.87 2.99 13.15
C ILE A 280 9.62 3.80 13.50
N PHE A 281 9.36 4.91 12.81
CA PHE A 281 8.19 5.72 13.09
C PHE A 281 6.90 4.95 12.80
N LYS A 282 6.86 4.22 11.68
CA LYS A 282 5.74 3.33 11.35
C LYS A 282 5.54 2.24 12.40
N HIS A 283 6.62 1.63 12.88
CA HIS A 283 6.57 0.67 13.97
C HIS A 283 5.97 1.28 15.25
N TYR A 284 6.32 2.53 15.58
CA TYR A 284 5.77 3.26 16.73
C TYR A 284 4.37 3.81 16.52
N GLY A 285 3.78 3.58 15.34
CA GLY A 285 2.42 3.97 15.03
C GLY A 285 2.31 5.25 14.22
N ALA A 286 3.38 5.89 13.75
CA ALA A 286 3.22 6.96 12.77
C ALA A 286 2.68 6.36 11.45
N ASN A 287 1.64 6.94 10.84
CA ASN A 287 1.29 6.53 9.49
C ASN A 287 2.21 7.25 8.49
N THR A 288 3.42 6.72 8.34
CA THR A 288 4.43 7.31 7.48
C THR A 288 5.08 6.25 6.58
N ASN A 289 5.68 6.72 5.51
CA ASN A 289 6.56 6.00 4.61
C ASN A 289 7.69 6.96 4.19
N PRO A 290 8.69 6.54 3.40
CA PRO A 290 9.80 7.41 3.04
C PRO A 290 9.36 8.71 2.33
N ALA A 291 8.40 8.65 1.39
CA ALA A 291 7.91 9.87 0.72
C ALA A 291 7.24 10.84 1.69
N ILE A 292 6.36 10.34 2.56
CA ILE A 292 5.63 11.14 3.56
C ILE A 292 6.61 11.80 4.52
N LEU A 293 7.59 11.04 5.03
CA LEU A 293 8.59 11.58 5.95
C LEU A 293 9.48 12.62 5.27
N SER A 294 9.95 12.36 4.04
CA SER A 294 10.78 13.30 3.27
C SER A 294 10.08 14.65 3.13
N GLN A 295 8.81 14.61 2.73
CA GLN A 295 8.02 15.81 2.52
C GLN A 295 7.79 16.58 3.82
N CYS A 296 7.45 15.91 4.91
CA CYS A 296 7.27 16.57 6.20
C CYS A 296 8.54 17.28 6.67
N MET A 297 9.69 16.64 6.49
CA MET A 297 10.98 17.21 6.90
C MET A 297 11.49 18.30 5.96
N GLY A 298 11.07 18.31 4.69
CA GLY A 298 11.52 19.25 3.68
C GLY A 298 13.05 19.27 3.56
N ASN A 299 13.66 20.45 3.62
CA ASN A 299 15.12 20.60 3.54
C ASN A 299 15.90 19.95 4.70
N LYS A 300 15.22 19.48 5.75
CA LYS A 300 15.81 18.80 6.90
C LYS A 300 15.83 17.27 6.78
N ALA A 301 15.29 16.72 5.69
CA ALA A 301 15.46 15.30 5.40
C ALA A 301 16.87 14.98 4.88
N CYS A 302 17.61 15.98 4.37
CA CYS A 302 19.00 15.82 3.95
C CYS A 302 19.80 17.14 4.13
N PRO A 303 20.83 17.17 5.00
CA PRO A 303 21.17 16.11 5.96
C PRO A 303 20.01 15.84 6.93
N PHE A 304 19.81 14.58 7.30
CA PHE A 304 18.69 14.16 8.15
C PHE A 304 18.82 14.78 9.55
N ASP A 305 17.87 15.63 9.96
CA ASP A 305 17.78 16.13 11.33
C ASP A 305 16.90 15.20 12.17
N TRP A 306 17.50 14.54 13.16
CA TRP A 306 16.82 13.50 13.94
C TRP A 306 15.62 14.02 14.73
N ARG A 307 15.67 15.27 15.20
CA ARG A 307 14.61 15.86 15.99
C ARG A 307 13.47 16.33 15.11
N VAL A 308 13.77 16.92 13.95
CA VAL A 308 12.75 17.25 12.95
C VAL A 308 12.07 15.97 12.46
N GLY A 309 12.82 14.90 12.21
CA GLY A 309 12.27 13.60 11.89
C GLY A 309 11.32 13.08 12.97
N ALA A 310 11.71 13.17 14.25
CA ALA A 310 10.84 12.80 15.37
C ALA A 310 9.51 13.59 15.36
N ASN A 311 9.57 14.89 15.11
CA ASN A 311 8.38 15.74 15.06
C ASN A 311 7.43 15.33 13.93
N CYS A 312 7.97 14.86 12.80
CA CYS A 312 7.20 14.32 11.69
C CYS A 312 6.52 12.97 11.96
N SER A 313 6.80 12.34 13.11
CA SER A 313 6.11 11.12 13.55
C SER A 313 4.75 11.38 14.21
N MET A 314 4.31 12.65 14.28
CA MET A 314 3.09 13.08 14.97
C MET A 314 3.08 12.67 16.45
N GLY A 315 4.25 12.74 17.09
CA GLY A 315 4.43 12.50 18.52
C GLY A 315 4.55 11.03 18.94
N THR A 316 4.55 10.08 18.00
CA THR A 316 4.73 8.64 18.28
C THR A 316 6.19 8.27 18.59
N ALA A 317 7.14 8.96 17.97
CA ALA A 317 8.57 8.86 18.23
C ALA A 317 9.10 10.18 18.81
N ARG A 318 9.87 10.10 19.90
CA ARG A 318 10.41 11.26 20.62
C ARG A 318 11.85 11.03 21.06
N ASN A 319 12.47 12.12 21.52
CA ASN A 319 13.76 12.10 22.22
C ASN A 319 14.84 11.27 21.50
N PRO A 320 15.18 11.59 20.23
CA PRO A 320 16.24 10.89 19.52
C PRO A 320 17.54 10.93 20.35
N GLN A 321 18.14 9.77 20.59
CA GLN A 321 19.42 9.62 21.27
C GLN A 321 20.45 9.06 20.31
N ASN A 322 21.71 9.48 20.49
CA ASN A 322 22.84 9.03 19.69
C ASN A 322 23.91 8.42 20.58
N TYR A 323 24.33 7.22 20.24
CA TYR A 323 25.36 6.50 20.96
C TYR A 323 26.48 6.10 20.01
N GLY A 324 27.72 6.13 20.51
CA GLY A 324 28.82 5.44 19.84
C GLY A 324 28.57 3.93 19.84
N PHE A 325 29.01 3.25 18.79
CA PHE A 325 28.83 1.81 18.66
C PHE A 325 29.66 1.03 19.68
N SER A 326 29.02 0.05 20.30
CA SER A 326 29.66 -1.13 20.87
C SER A 326 28.66 -2.28 20.86
N TRP A 327 29.13 -3.52 20.79
CA TRP A 327 28.24 -4.69 20.82
C TRP A 327 27.35 -4.75 22.06
N ALA A 328 27.91 -4.42 23.23
CA ALA A 328 27.16 -4.37 24.49
C ALA A 328 26.04 -3.32 24.44
N ARG A 329 26.31 -2.15 23.84
CA ARG A 329 25.30 -1.10 23.68
C ARG A 329 24.23 -1.49 22.66
N LEU A 330 24.61 -2.07 21.52
CA LEU A 330 23.65 -2.52 20.51
C LEU A 330 22.69 -3.55 21.09
N GLN A 331 23.21 -4.57 21.77
CA GLN A 331 22.40 -5.57 22.46
C GLN A 331 21.43 -4.94 23.46
N GLN A 332 21.92 -4.03 24.31
CA GLN A 332 21.10 -3.35 25.30
C GLN A 332 19.93 -2.59 24.66
N LEU A 333 20.21 -1.83 23.60
CA LEU A 333 19.21 -0.96 22.98
C LEU A 333 18.21 -1.76 22.13
N VAL A 334 18.67 -2.77 21.39
CA VAL A 334 17.80 -3.67 20.60
C VAL A 334 16.84 -4.44 21.51
N ALA A 335 17.28 -4.83 22.71
CA ALA A 335 16.40 -5.47 23.70
C ALA A 335 15.29 -4.54 24.21
N ALA A 336 15.47 -3.21 24.11
CA ALA A 336 14.48 -2.21 24.51
C ALA A 336 13.57 -1.76 23.34
N GLY A 337 14.00 -1.94 22.08
CA GLY A 337 13.25 -1.58 20.89
C GLY A 337 14.14 -1.48 19.64
N PRO A 338 13.56 -1.25 18.44
CA PRO A 338 14.35 -1.11 17.22
C PRO A 338 15.25 0.11 17.25
N VAL A 339 16.43 0.00 16.65
CA VAL A 339 17.44 1.06 16.56
C VAL A 339 17.86 1.27 15.12
N ILE A 340 18.41 2.44 14.82
CA ILE A 340 19.05 2.72 13.53
C ILE A 340 20.56 2.62 13.73
N LEU A 341 21.20 1.75 12.97
CA LEU A 341 22.65 1.55 12.98
C LEU A 341 23.26 2.28 11.79
N GLY A 342 24.13 3.25 12.09
CA GLY A 342 24.95 3.96 11.12
C GLY A 342 26.34 3.32 10.98
N MET A 343 26.77 3.13 9.75
CA MET A 343 28.01 2.45 9.41
C MET A 343 28.71 3.08 8.21
N ARG A 344 30.00 2.77 8.05
CA ARG A 344 30.85 3.38 7.02
C ARG A 344 31.82 2.39 6.40
N ARG A 345 32.12 2.59 5.11
CA ARG A 345 33.22 1.95 4.37
C ARG A 345 33.89 2.96 3.44
N GLY A 346 35.07 3.45 3.83
CA GLY A 346 35.70 4.58 3.16
C GLY A 346 34.88 5.86 3.37
N SER A 347 34.53 6.56 2.27
CA SER A 347 33.62 7.72 2.29
C SER A 347 32.13 7.34 2.20
N ASN A 348 31.80 6.07 1.99
CA ASN A 348 30.42 5.61 1.89
C ASN A 348 29.79 5.42 3.26
N THR A 349 28.60 5.95 3.47
CA THR A 349 27.83 5.80 4.71
C THR A 349 26.51 5.10 4.43
N HIS A 350 26.07 4.24 5.36
CA HIS A 350 24.80 3.54 5.26
C HIS A 350 24.10 3.46 6.61
N TRP A 351 22.77 3.39 6.57
CA TRP A 351 21.92 3.38 7.74
C TRP A 351 20.84 2.31 7.58
N VAL A 352 20.74 1.40 8.54
CA VAL A 352 19.78 0.28 8.56
C VAL A 352 19.04 0.24 9.88
N VAL A 353 17.88 -0.43 9.91
CA VAL A 353 17.20 -0.72 11.18
C VAL A 353 17.65 -2.06 11.72
N VAL A 354 18.08 -2.11 12.98
CA VAL A 354 18.32 -3.36 13.72
C VAL A 354 17.17 -3.52 14.72
N TYR A 355 16.41 -4.59 14.60
CA TYR A 355 15.18 -4.79 15.40
C TYR A 355 15.17 -6.10 16.20
N LYS A 356 16.16 -6.98 15.97
CA LYS A 356 16.30 -8.24 16.71
C LYS A 356 17.76 -8.67 16.72
N GLY A 357 18.22 -9.24 17.83
CA GLY A 357 19.56 -9.83 17.92
C GLY A 357 20.25 -9.60 19.26
N SER A 358 21.39 -10.26 19.45
CA SER A 358 22.16 -10.15 20.69
C SER A 358 23.61 -10.64 20.56
N GLY A 359 24.46 -10.27 21.52
CA GLY A 359 25.86 -10.70 21.58
C GLY A 359 26.80 -9.81 20.76
N SER A 360 27.98 -10.35 20.45
CA SER A 360 29.14 -9.59 19.95
C SER A 360 29.52 -9.89 18.50
N SER A 361 28.56 -10.39 17.71
CA SER A 361 28.78 -10.73 16.30
C SER A 361 27.68 -10.16 15.43
N ALA A 362 28.04 -9.62 14.27
CA ALA A 362 27.09 -9.13 13.28
C ALA A 362 26.13 -10.22 12.78
N ALA A 363 26.57 -11.48 12.76
CA ALA A 363 25.74 -12.62 12.34
C ALA A 363 24.56 -12.88 13.28
N ASN A 364 24.55 -12.29 14.48
CA ASN A 364 23.49 -12.48 15.46
C ASN A 364 22.39 -11.40 15.41
N TYR A 365 22.49 -10.44 14.49
CA TYR A 365 21.56 -9.32 14.40
C TYR A 365 20.80 -9.33 13.08
N THR A 366 19.48 -9.26 13.19
CA THR A 366 18.55 -9.14 12.07
C THR A 366 18.27 -7.66 11.80
N ILE A 367 18.32 -7.29 10.52
CA ILE A 367 18.14 -5.92 10.05
C ILE A 367 17.03 -5.81 9.01
N ASN A 368 16.49 -4.61 8.88
CA ASN A 368 15.80 -4.17 7.69
C ASN A 368 16.70 -3.16 6.98
N ASP A 369 17.18 -3.54 5.80
CA ASP A 369 18.11 -2.79 4.96
C ASP A 369 17.36 -2.01 3.87
N PRO A 370 17.33 -0.67 3.93
CA PRO A 370 16.60 0.12 2.94
C PRO A 370 17.29 0.15 1.57
N GLY A 371 18.50 -0.39 1.40
CA GLY A 371 19.29 -0.25 0.18
C GLY A 371 18.71 -0.95 -1.06
N TYR A 372 17.81 -1.92 -0.89
CA TYR A 372 17.27 -2.74 -1.99
C TYR A 372 15.89 -3.35 -1.64
N MET A 373 15.16 -3.87 -2.64
CA MET A 373 13.74 -4.24 -2.51
C MET A 373 13.43 -5.41 -1.55
N GLY A 374 14.36 -6.34 -1.37
CA GLY A 374 14.23 -7.51 -0.49
C GLY A 374 15.14 -7.45 0.73
N GLY A 375 15.51 -6.25 1.19
CA GLY A 375 16.36 -6.08 2.37
C GLY A 375 15.66 -6.34 3.72
N ALA A 376 14.51 -7.00 3.72
CA ALA A 376 13.75 -7.30 4.92
C ALA A 376 14.35 -8.51 5.65
N ALA A 377 14.53 -8.40 6.96
CA ALA A 377 14.99 -9.50 7.81
C ALA A 377 16.37 -10.10 7.44
N ASP A 378 17.27 -9.32 6.85
CA ASP A 378 18.63 -9.73 6.57
C ASP A 378 19.46 -9.95 7.84
N LEU A 379 20.53 -10.73 7.75
CA LEU A 379 21.57 -10.69 8.77
C LEU A 379 22.53 -9.53 8.50
N LEU A 380 22.89 -8.77 9.56
CA LEU A 380 23.83 -7.66 9.46
C LEU A 380 25.18 -8.09 8.83
N SER A 381 25.62 -9.32 9.10
CA SER A 381 26.85 -9.87 8.51
C SER A 381 26.77 -10.14 7.01
N TRP A 382 25.58 -10.32 6.43
CA TRP A 382 25.45 -10.58 4.99
C TRP A 382 25.95 -9.38 4.21
N ASN A 383 25.54 -8.17 4.54
CA ASN A 383 25.91 -7.00 3.76
C ASN A 383 27.11 -6.23 4.35
N TYR A 384 27.34 -6.35 5.65
CA TYR A 384 28.14 -5.37 6.39
C TYR A 384 29.24 -5.95 7.29
N ALA A 385 29.70 -7.18 7.04
CA ALA A 385 30.78 -7.80 7.83
C ALA A 385 32.10 -6.99 7.81
N ASN A 386 32.36 -6.28 6.71
CA ASN A 386 33.59 -5.51 6.48
C ASN A 386 33.39 -4.00 6.60
N TRP A 387 32.28 -3.55 7.21
CA TRP A 387 31.99 -2.15 7.44
C TRP A 387 32.31 -1.77 8.87
N THR A 388 32.69 -0.51 9.08
CA THR A 388 32.88 0.04 10.43
C THR A 388 31.52 0.49 10.96
N TYR A 389 31.09 -0.09 12.08
CA TYR A 389 29.89 0.37 12.80
C TYR A 389 30.25 1.57 13.68
N GLU A 390 29.53 2.68 13.54
CA GLU A 390 29.92 3.95 14.17
C GLU A 390 28.89 4.45 15.18
N ARG A 391 27.60 4.42 14.82
CA ARG A 391 26.55 5.12 15.57
C ARG A 391 25.31 4.26 15.74
N ILE A 392 24.68 4.35 16.91
CA ILE A 392 23.39 3.75 17.20
C ILE A 392 22.43 4.88 17.56
N VAL A 393 21.34 5.01 16.82
CA VAL A 393 20.31 6.01 17.07
C VAL A 393 19.03 5.34 17.51
N THR A 394 18.43 5.88 18.58
CA THR A 394 17.18 5.35 19.13
C THR A 394 16.14 6.44 19.25
N TYR A 395 14.87 6.06 19.10
CA TYR A 395 13.73 6.88 19.45
C TYR A 395 12.99 6.26 20.63
N GLN A 396 12.48 7.10 21.52
CA GLN A 396 11.53 6.68 22.54
C GLN A 396 10.14 6.61 21.92
N ARG A 397 9.46 5.48 22.12
CA ARG A 397 8.04 5.34 21.78
C ARG A 397 7.20 6.06 22.82
N THR A 398 6.27 6.89 22.37
CA THR A 398 5.26 7.45 23.27
C THR A 398 4.17 6.42 23.49
N THR A 399 4.09 5.85 24.70
CA THR A 399 2.88 5.17 25.16
C THR A 399 1.85 6.26 25.45
N MET A 400 0.70 6.26 24.77
CA MET A 400 -0.41 7.19 25.03
C MET A 400 -0.77 7.19 26.51
N LEU A 401 -0.22 8.14 27.28
CA LEU A 401 -0.69 8.52 28.60
C LEU A 401 -0.70 10.05 28.65
N THR A 402 -1.92 10.58 28.69
CA THR A 402 -2.34 11.95 29.03
C THR A 402 -1.86 13.09 28.13
N GLN A 403 -2.85 13.72 27.47
CA GLN A 403 -2.77 15.02 26.81
C GLN A 403 -2.11 16.06 27.72
N LEU A 404 -1.10 16.75 27.19
CA LEU A 404 -0.65 18.06 27.68
C LEU A 404 -0.60 19.03 26.48
N PRO A 405 -0.84 20.34 26.73
CA PRO A 405 -1.35 21.28 25.73
C PRO A 405 -0.26 21.68 24.74
N MET A 406 -0.58 21.69 23.45
CA MET A 406 0.35 22.18 22.42
C MET A 406 0.12 23.65 22.08
N VAL A 407 1.26 24.31 21.95
CA VAL A 407 1.49 25.75 21.78
C VAL A 407 1.19 26.19 20.35
N ASP A 408 0.61 27.39 20.23
CA ASP A 408 0.28 28.10 19.00
C ASP A 408 1.51 28.30 18.08
N LEU A 409 1.51 27.61 16.94
CA LEU A 409 2.54 27.65 15.90
C LEU A 409 2.24 28.68 14.79
N ALA A 410 1.23 29.54 14.93
CA ALA A 410 0.82 30.51 13.91
C ALA A 410 1.81 31.67 13.65
N LYS A 411 3.05 31.62 14.15
CA LYS A 411 4.01 32.74 14.05
C LYS A 411 5.27 32.49 13.22
N VAL A 412 5.35 31.41 12.44
CA VAL A 412 6.56 31.15 11.62
C VAL A 412 6.22 30.80 10.18
N PHE A 413 5.68 31.76 9.43
CA PHE A 413 5.75 31.74 7.96
C PHE A 413 5.92 33.15 7.41
N THR A 414 7.00 33.37 6.67
CA THR A 414 7.10 34.48 5.70
C THR A 414 7.57 33.95 4.34
N LYS A 415 6.63 34.08 3.39
CA LYS A 415 6.73 34.31 1.94
C LYS A 415 7.95 33.76 1.17
N TYR A 416 7.67 32.90 0.19
CA TYR A 416 8.40 32.86 -1.09
C TYR A 416 7.41 32.78 -2.26
N GLU A 417 7.58 33.71 -3.20
CA GLU A 417 6.92 33.72 -4.52
C GLU A 417 7.62 32.74 -5.47
N VAL A 418 6.84 32.02 -6.29
CA VAL A 418 7.38 31.12 -7.32
C VAL A 418 7.22 31.79 -8.68
N ALA A 419 8.34 32.06 -9.35
CA ALA A 419 8.39 32.51 -10.73
C ALA A 419 8.01 31.36 -11.68
N SER A 420 7.07 31.61 -12.57
CA SER A 420 6.66 30.70 -13.64
C SER A 420 7.57 30.84 -14.87
N THR A 421 8.16 29.74 -15.33
CA THR A 421 8.76 29.65 -16.69
C THR A 421 7.86 28.83 -17.63
N PRO A 422 7.82 29.15 -18.94
CA PRO A 422 6.88 28.56 -19.88
C PRO A 422 7.33 27.18 -20.37
N LEU A 423 6.33 26.34 -20.68
CA LEU A 423 6.48 25.03 -21.33
C LEU A 423 6.99 25.17 -22.76
N ILE A 424 8.17 24.60 -23.05
CA ILE A 424 8.60 24.28 -24.42
C ILE A 424 8.31 22.80 -24.67
N LYS A 425 7.58 22.51 -25.74
CA LYS A 425 7.30 21.16 -26.25
C LYS A 425 8.43 20.75 -27.20
N PRO A 426 9.11 19.59 -27.02
CA PRO A 426 9.96 19.05 -28.07
C PRO A 426 9.13 18.26 -29.08
N ALA A 427 9.50 18.43 -30.35
CA ALA A 427 8.93 17.76 -31.51
C ALA A 427 9.27 16.26 -31.55
N GLN A 428 8.41 15.47 -32.20
CA GLN A 428 8.64 14.07 -32.53
C GLN A 428 9.73 13.92 -33.62
N THR A 429 10.61 12.92 -33.48
CA THR A 429 10.73 11.72 -34.38
C THR A 429 11.99 10.87 -34.10
N MET A 430 11.85 9.54 -34.33
CA MET A 430 12.86 8.45 -34.50
C MET A 430 12.99 7.41 -33.35
N PRO A 431 13.30 6.13 -33.67
CA PRO A 431 12.70 4.92 -33.11
C PRO A 431 13.25 4.55 -31.72
N ASN A 432 12.38 4.15 -30.79
CA ASN A 432 12.76 3.86 -29.41
C ASN A 432 13.92 2.84 -29.34
N PRO A 433 15.06 3.17 -28.71
CA PRO A 433 16.00 2.16 -28.28
C PRO A 433 15.35 1.32 -27.18
N LEU A 434 15.58 0.00 -27.23
CA LEU A 434 15.21 -0.92 -26.15
C LEU A 434 15.76 -0.37 -24.82
N THR A 435 14.88 -0.08 -23.88
CA THR A 435 15.25 0.42 -22.55
C THR A 435 14.86 -0.62 -21.50
N GLY A 436 15.73 -0.82 -20.52
CA GLY A 436 15.50 -1.75 -19.42
C GLY A 436 16.16 -1.26 -18.14
N ALA A 437 15.95 -1.99 -17.05
CA ALA A 437 16.54 -1.72 -15.75
C ALA A 437 17.01 -3.02 -15.09
N VAL A 438 17.98 -2.89 -14.20
CA VAL A 438 18.45 -3.96 -13.30
C VAL A 438 18.39 -3.43 -11.88
N GLU A 439 17.93 -4.26 -10.96
CA GLU A 439 17.84 -3.95 -9.54
C GLU A 439 18.29 -5.15 -8.72
N ILE A 440 19.04 -4.90 -7.64
CA ILE A 440 19.30 -5.93 -6.65
C ILE A 440 17.99 -6.18 -5.90
N TYR A 441 17.52 -7.42 -5.91
CA TYR A 441 16.26 -7.81 -5.29
C TYR A 441 16.48 -8.42 -3.91
N GLU A 442 17.34 -9.43 -3.79
CA GLU A 442 17.59 -10.14 -2.52
C GLU A 442 19.07 -10.51 -2.43
N ARG A 443 19.61 -10.66 -1.21
CA ARG A 443 21.02 -11.07 -0.99
C ARG A 443 21.16 -12.01 0.20
N THR A 444 22.13 -12.91 0.12
CA THR A 444 22.58 -13.76 1.22
C THR A 444 24.06 -13.52 1.51
N ASP A 445 24.69 -14.38 2.32
CA ASP A 445 26.14 -14.33 2.54
C ASP A 445 26.96 -14.64 1.28
N THR A 446 26.39 -15.38 0.33
CA THR A 446 27.11 -16.00 -0.81
C THR A 446 26.49 -15.68 -2.18
N THR A 447 25.19 -15.37 -2.24
CA THR A 447 24.46 -15.11 -3.50
C THR A 447 23.66 -13.82 -3.45
N MET A 448 23.24 -13.35 -4.62
CA MET A 448 22.23 -12.29 -4.77
C MET A 448 21.25 -12.65 -5.89
N THR A 449 20.01 -12.23 -5.75
CA THR A 449 19.00 -12.27 -6.80
C THR A 449 18.81 -10.85 -7.33
N ILE A 450 18.82 -10.70 -8.65
CA ILE A 450 18.51 -9.44 -9.33
C ILE A 450 17.15 -9.52 -10.01
N ALA A 451 16.45 -8.39 -10.06
CA ALA A 451 15.24 -8.19 -10.84
C ALA A 451 15.58 -7.35 -12.09
N LEU A 452 15.06 -7.76 -13.24
CA LEU A 452 15.28 -7.12 -14.53
C LEU A 452 13.94 -6.74 -15.13
N SER A 453 13.87 -5.57 -15.77
CA SER A 453 12.65 -5.10 -16.45
C SER A 453 12.98 -4.43 -17.77
N ILE A 454 12.02 -4.44 -18.70
CA ILE A 454 12.14 -3.86 -20.04
C ILE A 454 10.92 -2.98 -20.29
N ALA A 455 11.12 -1.79 -20.86
CA ALA A 455 10.04 -0.89 -21.25
C ALA A 455 9.73 -1.01 -22.75
N GLY A 456 8.44 -1.19 -23.07
CA GLY A 456 7.90 -0.90 -24.41
C GLY A 456 8.02 -1.97 -25.49
N ASP A 457 8.55 -3.16 -25.22
CA ASP A 457 8.54 -4.32 -26.14
C ASP A 457 8.04 -5.59 -25.43
N SER A 458 7.51 -6.55 -26.18
CA SER A 458 7.21 -7.90 -25.68
C SER A 458 8.51 -8.63 -25.34
N VAL A 459 8.60 -9.22 -24.14
CA VAL A 459 9.80 -9.93 -23.65
C VAL A 459 10.18 -11.17 -24.47
N ALA A 460 9.29 -11.66 -25.34
CA ALA A 460 9.46 -12.90 -26.09
C ALA A 460 10.66 -12.92 -27.06
N ASN A 461 11.21 -11.75 -27.41
CA ASN A 461 12.34 -11.62 -28.36
C ASN A 461 13.50 -10.77 -27.81
N VAL A 462 13.62 -10.70 -26.48
CA VAL A 462 14.71 -9.95 -25.84
C VAL A 462 15.71 -10.92 -25.25
N GLU A 463 16.98 -10.66 -25.55
CA GLU A 463 18.11 -11.29 -24.88
C GLU A 463 18.73 -10.30 -23.90
N MET A 464 19.38 -10.83 -22.87
CA MET A 464 20.09 -10.08 -21.86
C MET A 464 21.49 -10.64 -21.65
N VAL A 465 22.40 -9.79 -21.18
CA VAL A 465 23.66 -10.20 -20.58
C VAL A 465 23.78 -9.50 -19.23
N VAL A 466 24.21 -10.24 -18.21
CA VAL A 466 24.36 -9.74 -16.84
C VAL A 466 25.73 -10.11 -16.31
N TRP A 467 26.37 -9.18 -15.58
CA TRP A 467 27.69 -9.40 -14.99
C TRP A 467 27.85 -8.58 -13.71
N ILE A 468 28.88 -8.87 -12.93
CA ILE A 468 29.11 -8.28 -11.62
C ILE A 468 30.49 -7.64 -11.53
N ASP A 469 30.72 -6.81 -10.51
CA ASP A 469 32.05 -6.28 -10.26
C ASP A 469 33.06 -7.41 -9.99
N GLY A 470 34.21 -7.32 -10.67
CA GLY A 470 35.26 -8.35 -10.61
C GLY A 470 34.99 -9.60 -11.46
N MET A 471 33.84 -9.72 -12.14
CA MET A 471 33.53 -10.86 -13.02
C MET A 471 32.76 -10.40 -14.27
N SER A 472 33.46 -10.32 -15.41
CA SER A 472 32.84 -10.00 -16.71
C SER A 472 32.07 -11.20 -17.27
N ASN A 473 30.98 -10.92 -17.98
CA ASN A 473 30.24 -11.90 -18.76
C ASN A 473 29.82 -11.27 -20.09
N ASP A 474 30.04 -11.99 -21.19
CA ASP A 474 29.69 -11.57 -22.55
C ASP A 474 28.64 -12.50 -23.20
N GLN A 475 28.16 -13.50 -22.46
CA GLN A 475 27.19 -14.48 -22.93
C GLN A 475 25.77 -13.92 -22.89
N TRP A 476 25.16 -13.81 -24.06
CA TRP A 476 23.77 -13.43 -24.21
C TRP A 476 22.86 -14.63 -23.97
N GLN A 477 21.79 -14.39 -23.21
CA GLN A 477 20.80 -15.39 -22.84
C GLN A 477 19.38 -14.83 -23.01
N PRO A 478 18.35 -15.67 -23.14
CA PRO A 478 16.96 -15.22 -23.12
C PRO A 478 16.67 -14.37 -21.88
N PHE A 479 15.82 -13.35 -22.04
CA PHE A 479 15.39 -12.52 -20.91
C PHE A 479 14.77 -13.38 -19.80
N SER A 480 15.22 -13.15 -18.57
CA SER A 480 14.59 -13.64 -17.35
C SER A 480 14.38 -12.46 -16.42
N GLU A 481 13.19 -12.38 -15.83
CA GLU A 481 12.86 -11.33 -14.87
C GLU A 481 13.72 -11.42 -13.60
N TYR A 482 14.10 -12.63 -13.20
CA TYR A 482 14.95 -12.87 -12.04
C TYR A 482 16.17 -13.70 -12.42
N VAL A 483 17.34 -13.32 -11.88
CA VAL A 483 18.60 -14.05 -12.06
C VAL A 483 19.34 -14.14 -10.72
N SER A 484 19.81 -15.33 -10.38
CA SER A 484 20.69 -15.55 -9.24
C SER A 484 22.15 -15.46 -9.67
N LEU A 485 22.95 -14.68 -8.94
CA LEU A 485 24.36 -14.40 -9.19
C LEU A 485 25.16 -14.60 -7.90
N PRO A 486 26.49 -14.84 -7.99
CA PRO A 486 27.36 -14.68 -6.83
C PRO A 486 27.21 -13.28 -6.23
N LYS A 487 27.31 -13.20 -4.90
CA LYS A 487 27.21 -11.93 -4.20
C LYS A 487 28.28 -10.95 -4.67
N ALA A 488 27.85 -9.75 -5.04
CA ALA A 488 28.70 -8.67 -5.50
C ALA A 488 28.14 -7.32 -5.02
N ASP A 489 28.95 -6.26 -5.08
CA ASP A 489 28.53 -4.93 -4.65
C ASP A 489 27.80 -4.18 -5.78
N THR A 490 28.16 -4.47 -7.03
CA THR A 490 27.56 -3.85 -8.22
C THR A 490 27.21 -4.90 -9.27
N VAL A 491 26.04 -4.76 -9.86
CA VAL A 491 25.57 -5.58 -10.97
C VAL A 491 25.28 -4.70 -12.17
N TYR A 492 25.51 -5.27 -13.34
CA TYR A 492 25.33 -4.64 -14.63
C TYR A 492 24.45 -5.52 -15.51
N ALA A 493 23.65 -4.89 -16.34
CA ALA A 493 22.88 -5.58 -17.37
C ALA A 493 22.87 -4.79 -18.67
N GLN A 494 22.74 -5.52 -19.78
CA GLN A 494 22.48 -4.97 -21.09
C GLN A 494 21.47 -5.85 -21.81
N PHE A 495 20.61 -5.24 -22.62
CA PHE A 495 19.52 -5.91 -23.33
C PHE A 495 19.69 -5.75 -24.83
N ARG A 496 19.22 -6.71 -25.62
CA ARG A 496 19.15 -6.57 -27.08
C ARG A 496 17.95 -7.26 -27.68
N ASN A 497 17.49 -6.78 -28.81
CA ASN A 497 16.49 -7.42 -29.65
C ASN A 497 16.82 -7.21 -31.13
N SER A 498 15.89 -7.56 -32.03
CA SER A 498 16.06 -7.37 -33.48
C SER A 498 16.23 -5.92 -33.93
N LYS A 499 15.93 -4.93 -33.07
CA LYS A 499 16.05 -3.50 -33.35
C LYS A 499 17.37 -2.90 -32.84
N GLY A 500 18.11 -3.60 -31.97
CA GLY A 500 19.42 -3.17 -31.48
C GLY A 500 19.67 -3.50 -30.00
N THR A 501 20.76 -2.94 -29.47
CA THR A 501 21.24 -3.15 -28.09
C THR A 501 21.00 -1.89 -27.24
N SER A 502 20.59 -2.09 -25.99
CA SER A 502 20.38 -1.02 -25.01
C SER A 502 21.69 -0.40 -24.52
N ALA A 503 21.60 0.74 -23.85
CA ALA A 503 22.67 1.19 -22.97
C ALA A 503 22.89 0.18 -21.82
N ILE A 504 24.09 0.19 -21.25
CA ILE A 504 24.38 -0.58 -20.03
C ILE A 504 23.63 0.08 -18.86
N VAL A 505 22.92 -0.74 -18.09
CA VAL A 505 22.29 -0.32 -16.84
C VAL A 505 22.98 -1.01 -15.67
N GLN A 506 22.93 -0.38 -14.50
CA GLN A 506 23.60 -0.89 -13.31
C GLN A 506 22.77 -0.66 -12.05
N SER A 507 23.00 -1.50 -11.05
CA SER A 507 22.49 -1.36 -9.68
C SER A 507 23.62 -1.66 -8.70
N THR A 508 23.64 -0.96 -7.57
CA THR A 508 24.67 -1.13 -6.55
C THR A 508 24.07 -1.00 -5.16
N ILE A 509 24.56 -1.81 -4.23
CA ILE A 509 24.29 -1.63 -2.80
C ILE A 509 25.23 -0.61 -2.15
N VAL A 510 26.23 -0.13 -2.89
CA VAL A 510 27.16 0.88 -2.38
C VAL A 510 26.45 2.24 -2.43
N PRO A 511 26.22 2.89 -1.27
CA PRO A 511 25.63 4.21 -1.22
C PRO A 511 26.49 5.23 -1.97
N VAL A 512 25.89 6.33 -2.39
CA VAL A 512 26.62 7.45 -3.01
C VAL A 512 27.69 7.97 -2.04
N VAL A 513 28.89 8.28 -2.55
CA VAL A 513 29.97 8.90 -1.77
C VAL A 513 29.58 10.31 -1.29
N ASP A 514 30.09 10.71 -0.12
CA ASP A 514 29.98 12.08 0.42
C ASP A 514 28.54 12.56 0.72
N VAL A 515 27.66 11.66 1.18
CA VAL A 515 26.35 12.06 1.71
C VAL A 515 26.53 12.94 2.96
N PRO A 516 25.87 14.11 3.05
CA PRO A 516 25.90 14.94 4.25
C PRO A 516 25.47 14.16 5.50
N GLU A 517 26.33 14.17 6.52
CA GLU A 517 26.10 13.46 7.78
C GLU A 517 24.80 13.91 8.47
N PRO A 518 24.00 12.99 9.03
CA PRO A 518 22.83 13.34 9.82
C PRO A 518 23.16 14.24 11.02
N GLN A 519 22.33 15.25 11.27
CA GLN A 519 22.60 16.32 12.22
C GLN A 519 21.85 16.11 13.53
N PHE A 520 22.58 16.20 14.65
CA PHE A 520 21.98 16.34 15.98
C PHE A 520 22.01 17.80 16.39
N SER A 521 20.84 18.44 16.45
CA SER A 521 20.70 19.80 16.97
C SER A 521 21.03 19.83 18.47
N VAL A 522 22.19 20.35 18.86
CA VAL A 522 22.55 20.61 20.26
C VAL A 522 21.79 21.85 20.73
N VAL A 523 20.80 21.68 21.61
CA VAL A 523 20.22 22.81 22.33
C VAL A 523 20.93 22.89 23.66
N VAL A 524 21.80 23.88 23.80
CA VAL A 524 22.39 24.25 25.08
C VAL A 524 21.29 25.01 25.84
N PRO A 525 20.77 24.50 26.97
CA PRO A 525 19.78 25.25 27.73
C PRO A 525 20.46 26.48 28.33
N PHE A 526 20.11 27.68 27.86
CA PHE A 526 20.48 28.92 28.54
C PHE A 526 19.67 29.01 29.84
N VAL A 527 20.33 28.73 30.96
CA VAL A 527 19.81 29.09 32.29
C VAL A 527 20.01 30.60 32.44
N ILE A 528 18.95 31.38 32.27
CA ILE A 528 18.96 32.78 32.71
C ILE A 528 18.82 32.75 34.23
N LEU A 529 19.94 32.89 34.94
CA LEU A 529 19.92 33.23 36.36
C LEU A 529 19.42 34.68 36.46
N ALA A 530 18.16 34.84 36.88
CA ALA A 530 17.66 36.15 37.27
C ALA A 530 18.41 36.58 38.56
N GLN A 531 19.08 37.73 38.49
CA GLN A 531 19.59 38.44 39.66
C GLN A 531 18.48 39.24 40.32
#